data_AF-A0A0C1JXB5-F1
#
_entry.id   AF-A0A0C1JXB5-F1
#
_cell.length_a   1.000
_cell.length_b   1.000
_cell.length_c   1.000
_cell.angle_alpha   90.00
_cell.angle_beta   90.00
_cell.angle_gamma   90.00
#
_symmetry.space_group_name_H-M   'P 1'
#
loop_
_entity.id
_entity.type
_entity.pdbx_description
1 polymer ?
#
loop_
_entity_poly.entity_id
_entity_poly.type
_entity_poly.pdbx_seq_one_letter_code
_entity_poly.pdbx_strand_id
1 'polypeptide(L)'
;MNEKELSFEAAFVRLEEILEKMNSGAISLDESLKLYEEADRLISSCQKRLLEAERKIEILVKNRNGEVVLDPDKKPLTQEFNS
;
A
#
# COMPACT_ATOMS: atom_id res chain seq x y z
N MET A 1 -4.23 -9.24 -17.84
CA MET A 1 -4.26 -10.30 -16.80
C MET A 1 -4.07 -9.56 -15.48
N ASN A 2 -5.11 -9.47 -14.64
CA ASN A 2 -5.00 -8.81 -13.34
C ASN A 2 -4.28 -9.76 -12.39
N GLU A 3 -2.97 -9.59 -12.25
CA GLU A 3 -2.25 -10.14 -11.11
C GLU A 3 -2.96 -9.63 -9.85
N LYS A 4 -3.48 -10.55 -9.05
CA LYS A 4 -4.11 -10.23 -7.78
C LYS A 4 -3.07 -9.51 -6.93
N GLU A 5 -3.14 -8.19 -6.85
CA GLU A 5 -2.40 -7.43 -5.85
C GLU A 5 -2.67 -8.11 -4.49
N LEU A 6 -1.60 -8.61 -3.86
CA LEU A 6 -1.69 -9.22 -2.54
C LEU A 6 -2.30 -8.20 -1.58
N SER A 7 -3.13 -8.68 -0.64
CA SER A 7 -3.53 -7.80 0.46
C SER A 7 -2.28 -7.40 1.25
N PHE A 8 -2.34 -6.27 1.96
CA PHE A 8 -1.23 -5.80 2.79
C PHE A 8 -0.80 -6.87 3.78
N GLU A 9 -1.77 -7.53 4.41
CA GLU A 9 -1.57 -8.59 5.37
C GLU A 9 -0.85 -9.79 4.74
N ALA A 10 -1.25 -10.19 3.52
CA ALA A 10 -0.58 -11.27 2.80
C ALA A 10 0.84 -10.89 2.36
N ALA A 11 1.03 -9.66 1.88
CA ALA A 11 2.35 -9.15 1.51
C ALA A 11 3.28 -9.04 2.72
N PHE A 12 2.73 -8.64 3.87
CA PHE A 12 3.47 -8.54 5.12
C PHE A 12 3.90 -9.91 5.66
N VAL A 13 3.00 -10.90 5.69
CA VAL A 13 3.34 -12.28 6.04
C VAL A 13 4.43 -12.82 5.12
N ARG A 14 4.34 -12.54 3.82
CA ARG A 14 5.36 -12.97 2.87
C ARG A 14 6.73 -12.33 3.13
N LEU A 15 6.76 -11.06 3.53
CA LEU A 15 8.01 -10.39 3.93
C LEU A 15 8.63 -11.06 5.17
N GLU A 16 7.83 -11.47 6.15
CA GLU A 16 8.31 -12.22 7.32
C GLU A 16 8.93 -13.57 6.91
N GLU A 17 8.26 -14.33 6.04
CA GLU A 17 8.81 -15.59 5.50
C GLU A 17 10.14 -15.39 4.76
N ILE A 18 10.27 -14.30 4.00
CA ILE A 18 11.51 -13.96 3.29
C ILE A 18 12.63 -13.69 4.31
N LEU A 19 12.34 -12.89 5.35
CA LEU A 19 13.31 -12.59 6.40
C LEU A 19 13.76 -13.85 7.17
N GLU A 20 12.84 -14.75 7.48
CA GLU A 20 13.17 -16.05 8.11
C GLU A 20 14.10 -16.88 7.21
N LYS A 21 13.80 -16.95 5.91
CA LYS A 21 14.66 -17.68 4.95
C LYS A 21 16.04 -17.05 4.84
N MET A 22 16.14 -15.72 4.77
CA MET A 22 17.42 -15.02 4.71
C MET A 22 18.25 -15.21 5.98
N ASN A 23 17.60 -15.23 7.15
CA ASN A 23 18.27 -15.45 8.44
C ASN A 23 18.64 -16.91 8.71
N SER A 24 18.05 -17.87 7.99
CA SER A 24 18.37 -19.30 8.15
C SER A 24 19.82 -19.65 7.76
N GLY A 25 20.50 -18.78 7.00
CA GLY A 25 21.90 -18.95 6.62
C GLY A 25 22.17 -20.07 5.60
N ALA A 26 21.14 -20.78 5.15
CA ALA A 26 21.26 -21.92 4.23
C ALA A 26 20.92 -21.57 2.76
N ILE A 27 20.77 -20.28 2.43
CA ILE A 27 20.37 -19.83 1.09
C ILE A 27 21.57 -19.53 0.20
N SER A 28 21.43 -19.88 -1.09
CA SER A 28 22.44 -19.53 -2.09
C SER A 28 22.40 -18.03 -2.42
N LEU A 29 23.49 -17.51 -3.02
CA LEU A 29 23.54 -16.12 -3.48
C LEU A 29 22.44 -15.80 -4.49
N ASP A 30 22.17 -16.72 -5.43
CA ASP A 30 21.15 -16.54 -6.47
C ASP A 30 19.74 -16.51 -5.89
N GLU A 31 19.46 -17.36 -4.88
CA GLU A 31 18.20 -17.28 -4.14
C GLU A 31 18.09 -16.01 -3.30
N SER A 32 19.20 -15.56 -2.70
CA SER A 32 19.23 -14.33 -1.90
C SER A 32 18.85 -13.11 -2.76
N LEU A 33 19.33 -13.06 -4.00
CA LEU A 33 18.98 -12.00 -4.96
C LEU A 33 17.49 -12.06 -5.34
N LYS A 34 16.95 -13.25 -5.61
CA LYS A 34 15.52 -13.41 -5.94
C LYS A 34 14.61 -13.01 -4.77
N LEU A 35 14.96 -13.41 -3.56
CA LEU A 35 14.23 -13.05 -2.34
C LEU A 35 14.28 -11.54 -2.08
N TYR A 36 15.42 -10.90 -2.33
CA TYR A 36 15.55 -9.45 -2.23
C TYR A 36 14.65 -8.71 -3.22
N GLU A 37 14.66 -9.10 -4.50
CA GLU A 37 13.77 -8.49 -5.51
C GLU A 37 12.29 -8.71 -5.19
N GLU A 38 11.94 -9.87 -4.65
CA GLU A 38 10.58 -10.15 -4.19
C GLU A 38 10.21 -9.21 -3.02
N ALA A 39 11.09 -9.09 -2.02
CA ALA A 39 10.89 -8.20 -0.88
C ALA A 39 10.71 -6.72 -1.32
N ASP A 40 11.52 -6.23 -2.26
CA ASP A 40 11.42 -4.86 -2.77
C ASP A 40 10.05 -4.57 -3.41
N ARG A 41 9.54 -5.51 -4.21
CA ARG A 41 8.20 -5.43 -4.80
C ARG A 41 7.09 -5.42 -3.74
N LEU A 42 7.21 -6.28 -2.72
CA LEU A 42 6.24 -6.36 -1.63
C LEU A 42 6.23 -5.08 -0.78
N ILE A 43 7.40 -4.55 -0.44
CA ILE A 43 7.54 -3.29 0.30
C ILE A 43 6.89 -2.14 -0.48
N SER A 44 7.19 -2.03 -1.77
CA SER A 44 6.59 -1.01 -2.65
C SER A 44 5.06 -1.10 -2.68
N SER A 45 4.52 -2.32 -2.76
CA SER A 45 3.06 -2.55 -2.71
C SER A 45 2.46 -2.14 -1.36
N CYS A 46 3.08 -2.53 -0.25
CA CYS A 46 2.64 -2.16 1.09
C CYS A 46 2.62 -0.64 1.29
N GLN A 47 3.68 0.06 0.89
CA GLN A 47 3.78 1.52 0.98
C GLN A 47 2.67 2.21 0.18
N LYS A 48 2.39 1.75 -1.05
CA LYS A 48 1.30 2.28 -1.87
C LYS A 48 -0.05 2.14 -1.17
N ARG A 49 -0.35 0.97 -0.60
CA ARG A 49 -1.61 0.73 0.13
C ARG A 49 -1.74 1.59 1.38
N LEU A 50 -0.65 1.76 2.13
CA LEU A 50 -0.63 2.63 3.32
C LEU A 50 -0.89 4.09 2.94
N LEU A 51 -0.25 4.59 1.87
CA LEU A 51 -0.47 5.94 1.36
C LEU A 51 -1.92 6.16 0.92
N GLU A 52 -2.51 5.18 0.23
CA GLU A 52 -3.93 5.25 -0.14
C GLU A 52 -4.86 5.27 1.07
N ALA A 53 -4.55 4.49 2.11
CA ALA A 53 -5.31 4.48 3.35
C ALA A 53 -5.20 5.81 4.10
N GLU A 54 -3.99 6.38 4.21
CA GLU A 54 -3.75 7.69 4.82
C GLU A 54 -4.52 8.79 4.11
N ARG A 55 -4.46 8.83 2.77
CA ARG A 55 -5.20 9.80 1.96
C ARG A 55 -6.70 9.71 2.17
N LYS A 56 -7.26 8.50 2.28
CA LYS A 56 -8.68 8.30 2.59
C LYS A 56 -9.04 8.85 3.96
N ILE A 57 -8.19 8.63 4.97
CA ILE A 57 -8.40 9.18 6.31
C ILE A 57 -8.36 10.70 6.28
N GLU A 58 -7.38 11.31 5.61
CA GLU A 58 -7.25 12.76 5.48
C GLU A 58 -8.50 13.40 4.87
N ILE A 59 -9.03 12.80 3.79
CA ILE A 59 -10.29 13.25 3.16
C ILE A 59 -11.47 13.15 4.14
N LEU A 60 -11.58 12.06 4.88
CA LEU A 60 -12.67 11.86 5.85
C LEU A 60 -12.58 12.85 7.03
N VAL A 61 -11.37 13.15 7.51
CA VAL A 61 -11.16 14.13 8.58
C VAL A 61 -11.49 15.54 8.11
N LYS A 62 -11.03 15.94 6.92
CA LYS A 62 -11.37 17.24 6.30
C LYS A 62 -12.88 17.41 6.13
N ASN A 63 -13.55 16.38 5.63
CA ASN A 63 -15.02 16.35 5.52
C ASN A 63 -15.73 16.53 6.87
N ARG A 64 -15.26 15.85 7.93
CA ARG A 64 -15.85 15.96 9.29
C ARG A 64 -15.70 17.37 9.87
N ASN A 65 -14.61 18.06 9.54
CA ASN A 65 -14.34 19.41 10.02
C ASN A 65 -15.05 20.49 9.17
N GLY A 66 -15.80 20.11 8.13
CA GLY A 66 -16.49 21.03 7.24
C GLY A 66 -15.56 21.76 6.25
N GLU A 67 -14.34 21.26 6.06
CA GLU A 67 -13.41 21.82 5.07
C GLU A 67 -13.76 21.31 3.67
N VAL A 68 -13.74 22.22 2.69
CA VAL A 68 -14.04 21.90 1.29
C VAL A 68 -13.00 20.91 0.74
N VAL A 69 -13.41 19.67 0.49
CA VAL A 69 -12.54 18.69 -0.16
C VAL A 69 -12.37 19.07 -1.63
N LEU A 70 -11.12 19.16 -2.05
CA LEU A 70 -10.75 19.51 -3.42
C LEU A 70 -10.40 18.26 -4.23
N ASP A 71 -10.73 18.26 -5.52
CA ASP A 71 -10.27 17.27 -6.49
C ASP A 71 -8.76 17.45 -6.80
N PRO A 72 -8.13 16.55 -7.59
CA PRO A 72 -6.71 16.68 -7.98
C PRO A 72 -6.38 18.01 -8.68
N ASP A 73 -7.38 18.68 -9.25
CA ASP A 73 -7.28 19.98 -9.93
C ASP A 73 -7.63 21.17 -9.01
N LYS A 74 -7.70 20.92 -7.68
CA LYS A 74 -8.02 21.90 -6.63
C LYS A 74 -9.42 22.51 -6.73
N LYS A 75 -10.39 21.83 -7.33
CA LYS A 75 -11.79 22.28 -7.38
C LYS A 75 -12.62 21.65 -6.26
N PRO A 76 -13.56 22.39 -5.63
CA PRO A 76 -14.49 21.84 -4.66
C PRO A 76 -15.25 20.64 -5.23
N LEU A 77 -15.18 19.50 -4.54
CA LEU A 77 -16.07 18.37 -4.80
C LEU A 77 -17.46 18.73 -4.29
N THR A 78 -18.31 19.24 -5.19
CA THR A 78 -19.71 19.51 -4.90
C THR A 78 -20.52 18.23 -5.09
N GLN A 79 -21.11 17.72 -4.02
CA GLN A 79 -22.13 16.67 -4.12
C GLN A 79 -23.49 17.36 -4.28
N GLU A 80 -24.19 17.13 -5.40
CA GLU A 80 -25.53 17.70 -5.60
C GLU A 80 -26.47 17.21 -4.49
N PHE A 81 -26.99 18.16 -3.72
CA PHE A 81 -27.99 17.87 -2.70
C PHE A 81 -29.33 17.66 -3.42
N ASN A 82 -29.67 16.42 -3.72
CA ASN A 82 -30.99 16.11 -4.27
C ASN A 82 -32.03 16.35 -3.17
N SER A 83 -32.89 17.34 -3.43
CA SER A 83 -34.00 17.79 -2.57
C SER A 83 -35.11 16.76 -2.48
#